data_AF-A0A5B6X264-F1
#
_entry.id   AF-A0A5B6X264-F1
#
_cell.length_a   1.000
_cell.length_b   1.000
_cell.length_c   1.000
_cell.angle_alpha   90.00
_cell.angle_beta   90.00
_cell.angle_gamma   90.00
#
_symmetry.space_group_name_H-M   'P 1'
#
loop_
_entity.id
_entity.type
_entity.pdbx_description
1 polymer ?
#
loop_
_entity_poly.entity_id
_entity_poly.type
_entity_poly.pdbx_seq_one_letter_code
_entity_poly.pdbx_strand_id
1 'polypeptide(L)'
;MNFQVGTGSNPGDNPANPTVWLEEKFKALENADHHHGIDAKDLSLVPDLVLPHKFKMPEFEKYNGTSCPEAHITMFCRWMTGYVNNDQLLIHCFQDSLVGAASRLYNQFSRANISS
;
A
#
# COMPACT_ATOMS: atom_id res chain seq x y z
N MET A 1 23.59 31.14 36.85
CA MET A 1 22.82 29.90 36.60
C MET A 1 22.32 29.92 35.17
N ASN A 2 22.31 28.73 34.54
CA ASN A 2 21.58 28.33 33.32
C ASN A 2 22.27 28.59 31.98
N PHE A 3 22.22 27.70 30.98
CA PHE A 3 22.22 26.24 30.87
C PHE A 3 22.62 26.00 29.40
N GLN A 4 23.57 25.12 29.15
CA GLN A 4 24.01 24.78 27.80
C GLN A 4 22.93 23.92 27.13
N VAL A 5 22.40 24.37 25.99
CA VAL A 5 21.55 23.51 25.15
C VAL A 5 22.45 22.92 24.05
N GLY A 6 22.71 21.63 24.18
CA GLY A 6 23.41 20.83 23.19
C GLY A 6 22.51 20.52 21.99
N THR A 7 23.15 20.43 20.84
CA THR A 7 22.64 19.89 19.58
C THR A 7 22.23 18.43 19.72
N GLY A 8 21.08 18.05 19.16
CA GLY A 8 20.70 16.64 18.97
C GLY A 8 20.30 16.40 17.51
N SER A 9 21.29 16.17 16.65
CA SER A 9 21.03 15.50 15.37
C SER A 9 20.75 14.03 15.67
N ASN A 10 19.60 13.53 15.23
CA ASN A 10 19.23 12.13 15.41
C ASN A 10 20.23 11.23 14.65
N PRO A 11 20.76 10.14 15.25
CA PRO A 11 21.73 9.26 14.59
C PRO A 11 21.17 8.39 13.45
N GLY A 12 19.87 8.50 13.14
CA GLY A 12 19.14 7.55 12.27
C GLY A 12 19.19 7.85 10.76
N ASP A 13 19.80 8.95 10.32
CA ASP A 13 19.78 9.35 8.91
C ASP A 13 20.89 8.69 8.05
N ASN A 14 21.23 7.41 8.29
CA ASN A 14 22.16 6.67 7.43
C ASN A 14 21.41 5.77 6.41
N PRO A 15 21.40 6.11 5.10
CA PRO A 15 20.72 5.33 4.07
C PRO A 15 21.41 4.02 3.66
N ALA A 16 22.43 3.56 4.39
CA ALA A 16 23.26 2.41 4.00
C ALA A 16 22.60 1.02 4.16
N ASN A 17 21.45 0.91 4.83
CA ASN A 17 20.74 -0.37 4.97
C ASN A 17 19.20 -0.17 4.96
N PRO A 18 18.56 -0.25 3.78
CA PRO A 18 17.11 -0.10 3.63
C PRO A 18 16.29 -1.03 4.52
N THR A 19 16.83 -2.22 4.83
CA THR A 19 16.15 -3.24 5.64
C THR A 19 16.05 -2.81 7.11
N VAL A 20 17.13 -2.26 7.67
CA VAL A 20 17.15 -1.77 9.07
C VAL A 20 16.23 -0.55 9.22
N TRP A 21 16.22 0.36 8.24
CA TRP A 21 15.31 1.51 8.25
C TRP A 21 13.83 1.10 8.17
N LEU A 22 13.51 0.06 7.38
CA LEU A 22 12.16 -0.49 7.30
C LEU A 22 11.74 -1.15 8.62
N GLU A 23 12.61 -1.97 9.22
CA GLU A 23 12.35 -2.63 10.51
C GLU A 23 12.10 -1.62 11.64
N GLU A 24 12.90 -0.56 11.73
CA GLU A 24 12.71 0.50 12.72
C GLU A 24 11.40 1.26 12.51
N LYS A 25 10.99 1.49 11.26
CA LYS A 25 9.70 2.10 10.95
C LYS A 25 8.51 1.23 11.33
N PHE A 26 8.59 -0.08 11.11
CA PHE A 26 7.57 -1.02 11.57
C PHE A 26 7.47 -1.04 13.09
N LYS A 27 8.62 -1.07 13.77
CA LYS A 27 8.70 -1.05 15.23
C LYS A 27 8.20 0.27 15.82
N ALA A 28 8.44 1.40 15.16
CA ALA A 28 7.89 2.70 15.56
C ALA A 28 6.38 2.77 15.37
N LEU A 29 5.83 2.09 14.35
CA LEU A 29 4.39 1.96 14.14
C LEU A 29 3.73 1.07 15.20
N GLU A 30 4.40 0.00 15.64
CA GLU A 30 3.95 -0.85 16.76
C GLU A 30 3.97 -0.14 18.12
N ASN A 31 4.89 0.80 18.32
CA ASN A 31 5.02 1.58 19.56
C ASN A 31 4.19 2.87 19.58
N ALA A 32 3.60 3.27 18.46
CA ALA A 32 2.65 4.36 18.42
C ALA A 32 1.36 3.88 19.10
N ASP A 33 1.14 4.39 20.32
CA ASP A 33 0.03 4.10 21.22
C ASP A 33 -1.35 4.21 20.56
N HIS A 34 -1.74 3.14 19.86
CA HIS A 34 -3.08 2.85 19.41
C HIS A 34 -3.44 1.50 20.00
N HIS A 35 -3.88 1.52 21.27
CA HIS A 35 -4.43 0.36 21.99
C HIS A 35 -5.72 -0.23 21.37
N HIS A 36 -6.00 0.05 20.10
CA HIS A 36 -6.88 -0.72 19.25
C HIS A 36 -5.99 -1.34 18.18
N GLY A 37 -5.67 -2.63 18.31
CA GLY A 37 -4.93 -3.33 17.26
C GLY A 37 -5.67 -3.11 15.95
N ILE A 38 -5.03 -2.45 15.00
CA ILE A 38 -5.60 -2.21 13.68
C ILE A 38 -5.82 -3.61 13.07
N ASP A 39 -7.08 -4.02 12.87
CA ASP A 39 -7.36 -5.30 12.23
C ASP A 39 -6.85 -5.25 10.79
N ALA A 40 -6.30 -6.34 10.28
CA ALA A 40 -5.99 -6.47 8.86
C ALA A 40 -7.22 -6.15 7.99
N LYS A 41 -8.44 -6.38 8.50
CA LYS A 41 -9.69 -5.97 7.88
C LYS A 41 -9.87 -4.46 7.79
N ASP A 42 -9.40 -3.69 8.76
CA ASP A 42 -9.44 -2.21 8.74
C ASP A 42 -8.45 -1.61 7.73
N LEU A 43 -7.43 -2.38 7.35
CA LEU A 43 -6.44 -2.02 6.34
C LEU A 43 -6.81 -2.47 4.93
N SER A 44 -7.63 -3.51 4.80
CA SER A 44 -8.05 -4.07 3.52
C SER A 44 -9.18 -3.25 2.89
N LEU A 45 -9.07 -2.98 1.58
CA LEU A 45 -10.20 -2.45 0.81
C LEU A 45 -11.27 -3.52 0.52
N VAL A 46 -10.91 -4.80 0.68
CA VAL A 46 -11.76 -5.96 0.39
C VAL A 46 -11.57 -7.03 1.48
N PRO A 47 -12.14 -6.83 2.67
CA PRO A 47 -11.91 -7.71 3.82
C PRO A 47 -12.44 -9.15 3.64
N ASP A 48 -13.39 -9.36 2.73
CA ASP A 48 -14.01 -10.67 2.47
C ASP A 48 -13.46 -11.39 1.22
N LEU A 49 -12.31 -10.94 0.69
CA LEU A 49 -11.73 -11.51 -0.52
C LEU A 49 -11.37 -13.00 -0.33
N VAL A 50 -11.99 -13.85 -1.16
CA VAL A 50 -11.59 -15.25 -1.31
C VAL A 50 -10.85 -15.43 -2.63
N LEU A 51 -9.56 -15.80 -2.55
CA LEU A 51 -8.76 -16.06 -3.74
C LEU A 51 -9.21 -17.35 -4.45
N PRO A 52 -9.43 -17.32 -5.78
CA PRO A 52 -9.75 -18.52 -6.54
C PRO A 52 -8.68 -19.61 -6.39
N HIS A 53 -9.12 -20.87 -6.39
CA HIS A 53 -8.20 -22.00 -6.37
C HIS A 53 -7.27 -21.95 -7.61
N LYS A 54 -5.95 -21.99 -7.39
CA LYS A 54 -4.88 -21.81 -8.40
C LYS A 54 -4.71 -20.39 -8.94
N PHE A 55 -5.28 -19.37 -8.30
CA PHE A 55 -4.96 -17.99 -8.64
C PHE A 55 -3.46 -17.74 -8.52
N LYS A 56 -2.87 -17.17 -9.57
CA LYS A 56 -1.49 -16.70 -9.58
C LYS A 56 -1.52 -15.25 -10.02
N MET A 57 -0.96 -14.37 -9.18
CA MET A 57 -0.80 -12.98 -9.56
C MET A 57 0.20 -12.91 -10.74
N PRO A 58 -0.17 -12.27 -11.86
CA PRO A 58 0.77 -12.00 -12.94
C PRO A 58 1.87 -11.03 -12.46
N GLU A 59 3.13 -11.26 -12.84
CA GLU A 59 4.21 -10.28 -12.64
C GLU A 59 4.22 -9.28 -13.78
N PHE A 60 4.17 -7.98 -13.45
CA PHE A 60 4.26 -6.90 -14.43
C PHE A 60 4.68 -5.57 -13.78
N GLU A 61 4.99 -4.60 -14.63
CA GLU A 61 5.37 -3.26 -14.22
C GLU A 61 4.19 -2.53 -13.56
N LYS A 62 4.32 -2.25 -12.27
CA LYS A 62 3.30 -1.51 -11.51
C LYS A 62 3.19 -0.08 -11.99
N TYR A 63 1.97 0.42 -12.07
CA TYR A 63 1.70 1.79 -12.48
C TYR A 63 2.00 2.77 -11.36
N ASN A 64 2.96 3.66 -11.59
CA ASN A 64 3.40 4.66 -10.61
C ASN A 64 2.67 6.02 -10.75
N GLY A 65 1.91 6.22 -11.83
CA GLY A 65 1.25 7.49 -12.15
C GLY A 65 1.89 8.31 -13.28
N THR A 66 3.00 7.85 -13.88
CA THR A 66 3.76 8.63 -14.89
C THR A 66 3.62 8.15 -16.32
N SER A 67 3.25 6.88 -16.53
CA SER A 67 3.02 6.31 -17.86
C SER A 67 1.55 6.51 -18.31
N CYS A 68 1.17 5.99 -19.48
CA CYS A 68 -0.19 6.15 -20.00
C CYS A 68 -1.22 5.33 -19.18
N PRO A 69 -2.22 5.97 -18.52
CA PRO A 69 -3.23 5.25 -17.73
C PRO A 69 -4.07 4.28 -18.57
N GLU A 70 -4.44 4.66 -19.80
CA GLU A 70 -5.27 3.84 -20.69
C GLU A 70 -4.58 2.53 -21.08
N ALA A 71 -3.27 2.60 -21.35
CA ALA A 71 -2.46 1.42 -21.65
C ALA A 71 -2.40 0.48 -20.44
N HIS A 72 -2.24 1.02 -19.22
CA HIS A 72 -2.25 0.24 -17.98
C HIS A 72 -3.60 -0.46 -17.76
N ILE A 73 -4.71 0.27 -17.88
CA ILE A 73 -6.06 -0.28 -17.71
C ILE A 73 -6.33 -1.37 -18.74
N THR A 74 -5.99 -1.13 -20.01
CA THR A 74 -6.17 -2.11 -21.09
C THR A 74 -5.40 -3.39 -20.80
N MET A 75 -4.16 -3.27 -20.36
CA MET A 75 -3.31 -4.40 -20.00
C MET A 75 -3.86 -5.17 -18.80
N PHE A 76 -4.28 -4.46 -17.76
CA PHE A 76 -4.92 -5.03 -16.57
C PHE A 76 -6.19 -5.83 -16.92
N CYS A 77 -7.08 -5.26 -17.74
CA CYS A 77 -8.30 -5.94 -18.18
C CYS A 77 -8.01 -7.23 -18.96
N ARG A 78 -6.96 -7.25 -19.78
CA ARG A 78 -6.54 -8.46 -20.52
C ARG A 78 -6.09 -9.57 -19.59
N TRP A 79 -5.39 -9.25 -18.50
CA TRP A 79 -4.98 -10.25 -17.52
C TRP A 79 -6.13 -10.75 -16.67
N MET A 80 -7.03 -9.85 -16.29
CA MET A 80 -8.16 -10.19 -15.43
C MET A 80 -9.37 -10.71 -16.20
N THR A 81 -9.26 -10.97 -17.50
CA THR A 81 -10.38 -11.38 -18.37
C THR A 81 -11.09 -12.65 -17.88
N GLY A 82 -10.37 -13.60 -17.27
CA GLY A 82 -10.94 -14.82 -16.69
C GLY A 82 -11.61 -14.61 -15.32
N TYR A 83 -11.50 -13.42 -14.74
CA TYR A 83 -11.95 -13.08 -13.40
C TYR A 83 -12.90 -11.88 -13.38
N VAL A 84 -13.44 -11.48 -14.54
CA VAL A 84 -14.30 -10.28 -14.70
C VAL A 84 -15.57 -10.28 -13.83
N ASN A 85 -15.99 -11.44 -13.32
CA ASN A 85 -17.16 -11.58 -12.45
C ASN A 85 -16.81 -11.58 -10.94
N ASN A 86 -15.55 -11.34 -10.57
CA ASN A 86 -15.10 -11.30 -9.17
C ASN A 86 -14.56 -9.91 -8.83
N ASP A 87 -15.46 -8.99 -8.54
CA ASP A 87 -15.15 -7.58 -8.29
C ASP A 87 -14.13 -7.40 -7.15
N GLN A 88 -14.23 -8.19 -6.08
CA GLN A 88 -13.28 -8.11 -4.97
C GLN A 88 -11.86 -8.44 -5.42
N LEU A 89 -11.70 -9.49 -6.23
CA LEU A 89 -10.41 -9.86 -6.79
C LEU A 89 -9.89 -8.81 -7.76
N LEU A 90 -10.77 -8.24 -8.59
CA LEU A 90 -10.40 -7.15 -9.50
C LEU A 90 -9.90 -5.93 -8.73
N ILE A 91 -10.61 -5.50 -7.69
CA ILE A 91 -10.24 -4.36 -6.84
C ILE A 91 -8.87 -4.61 -6.17
N HIS A 92 -8.69 -5.80 -5.57
CA HIS A 92 -7.43 -6.16 -4.94
C HIS A 92 -6.26 -6.17 -5.92
N CYS A 93 -6.41 -6.86 -7.05
CA CYS A 93 -5.35 -6.96 -8.06
C CYS A 93 -5.06 -5.59 -8.69
N PHE A 94 -6.08 -4.75 -8.86
CA PHE A 94 -5.88 -3.40 -9.36
C PHE A 94 -5.11 -2.56 -8.35
N GLN A 95 -5.44 -2.62 -7.07
CA GLN A 95 -4.68 -1.95 -6.01
C GLN A 95 -3.21 -2.40 -6.00
N ASP A 96 -2.96 -3.71 -6.11
CA ASP A 96 -1.62 -4.28 -6.17
C ASP A 96 -0.84 -3.89 -7.44
N SER A 97 -1.56 -3.56 -8.51
CA SER A 97 -1.00 -3.06 -9.77
C SER A 97 -0.44 -1.64 -9.67
N LEU A 98 -0.76 -0.90 -8.60
CA LEU A 98 -0.36 0.48 -8.39
C LEU A 98 0.86 0.57 -7.46
N VAL A 99 1.67 1.60 -7.68
CA VAL A 99 2.81 1.92 -6.81
C VAL A 99 2.94 3.44 -6.64
N GLY A 100 3.65 3.87 -5.60
CA GLY A 100 4.01 5.28 -5.43
C GLY A 100 2.81 6.22 -5.35
N ALA A 101 2.80 7.26 -6.18
CA ALA A 101 1.76 8.29 -6.15
C ALA A 101 0.39 7.75 -6.56
N ALA A 102 0.33 6.86 -7.55
CA ALA A 102 -0.92 6.25 -7.99
C ALA A 102 -1.60 5.43 -6.89
N SER A 103 -0.83 4.63 -6.14
CA SER A 103 -1.37 3.84 -5.01
C SER A 103 -1.95 4.73 -3.91
N ARG A 104 -1.26 5.82 -3.55
CA ARG A 104 -1.75 6.77 -2.54
C ARG A 104 -3.05 7.44 -2.98
N LEU A 105 -3.12 7.89 -4.23
CA LEU A 105 -4.31 8.53 -4.80
C LEU A 105 -5.50 7.56 -4.74
N TYR A 106 -5.31 6.32 -5.19
CA TYR A 106 -6.35 5.31 -5.21
C TYR A 106 -6.90 5.02 -3.80
N ASN A 107 -6.02 4.84 -2.81
CA ASN A 107 -6.44 4.57 -1.43
C ASN A 107 -7.19 5.75 -0.80
N GLN A 108 -6.85 7.00 -1.15
CA GLN A 108 -7.57 8.19 -0.68
C GLN A 108 -8.98 8.27 -1.26
N PHE A 109 -9.13 8.08 -2.58
CA PHE A 109 -10.45 8.06 -3.22
C PHE A 109 -11.33 6.91 -2.72
N SER A 110 -10.75 5.72 -2.53
CA SER A 110 -11.49 4.57 -2.02
C SER A 110 -12.03 4.82 -0.61
N ARG A 111 -11.21 5.36 0.30
CA ARG A 111 -11.66 5.69 1.67
C ARG A 111 -12.70 6.80 1.72
N ALA A 112 -12.59 7.80 0.85
CA ALA A 112 -13.55 8.92 0.79
C ALA A 112 -14.95 8.50 0.28
N ASN A 113 -15.04 7.42 -0.51
CA ASN A 113 -16.30 6.94 -1.09
C ASN A 113 -17.01 5.85 -0.25
N ILE A 114 -16.40 5.38 0.85
CA ILE A 114 -17.00 4.40 1.78
C ILE A 114 -17.89 5.10 2.84
N SER A 115 -17.92 6.43 2.90
CA SER A 115 -18.66 7.22 3.89
C SER A 115 -19.91 7.96 3.35
N SER A 116 -20.64 7.40 2.37
CA SER A 116 -21.93 7.98 1.92
C SER A 116 -23.09 7.02 2.09
#